data_AF-A0A346S3P7-F1
#
_entry.id   AF-A0A346S3P7-F1
#
_cell.length_a   1.000
_cell.length_b   1.000
_cell.length_c   1.000
_cell.angle_alpha   90.00
_cell.angle_beta   90.00
_cell.angle_gamma   90.00
#
_symmetry.space_group_name_H-M   'P 1'
#
loop_
_entity.id
_entity.type
_entity.pdbx_description
1 polymer ?
#
loop_
_entity_poly.entity_id
_entity_poly.type
_entity_poly.pdbx_seq_one_letter_code
_entity_poly.pdbx_strand_id
1 'polypeptide(L)'
;MGELPLVAIALGAIYLGALVCIYRILLTYRTTQGAIAWIIGLLGLPYVAVPMFVLFGRYRFGGYVKARRLGDESLTDLLNRFEQQTTSIPTPTSDRSTEELQVLCRLGRQPFTNGNRCTLLRDGEATFEALFEAMEDATRYILLEFYIVRSDRVGRRIKSILERKLAQGVEVWFLYDDIGSVWLPRTYLNQLATAGARVASFGNGNIRRRRFQINFRNHRKLLVCDGRIGFVGGINLGDEYLGTVMDQEPWRDTHCRIEGPAVTGLQLAWLEDWNWASSDFPDLDWTPVENQAGDDEVLMLPTGPADTWETCTLFFLNCINNARTRLWIASPYFVPDFQIMNALQLAALRGVDVRILIPEKSDSRLIGLAAYSYLVQACKTGIGIYRYQPGFMHQKVILVDNRYAAVGTANMDNRSMRLNFEITAITTACHFVRSVESMLEEDLDSSRLMTEGDYQDRSLLFRLGCRAVRLLAPLL
;
A
#
# COMPACT_ATOMS: atom_id res chain seq x y z
N MET A 1 4.19 -43.42 41.67
CA MET A 1 3.89 -42.67 40.42
C MET A 1 5.20 -42.04 39.97
N GLY A 2 5.79 -42.55 38.89
CA GLY A 2 7.10 -42.09 38.43
C GLY A 2 7.03 -40.65 37.96
N GLU A 3 7.98 -39.82 38.40
CA GLU A 3 8.11 -38.45 37.95
C GLU A 3 8.26 -38.47 36.42
N LEU A 4 7.26 -37.95 35.71
CA LEU A 4 7.38 -37.70 34.29
C LEU A 4 8.58 -36.77 34.12
N PRO A 5 9.60 -37.14 33.34
CA PRO A 5 10.77 -36.30 33.19
C PRO A 5 10.32 -34.94 32.65
N LEU A 6 10.86 -33.85 33.19
CA LEU A 6 10.53 -32.47 32.80
C LEU A 6 10.51 -32.28 31.27
N VAL A 7 11.38 -33.03 30.57
CA VAL A 7 11.46 -33.10 29.11
C VAL A 7 10.19 -33.65 28.46
N ALA A 8 9.60 -34.72 29.00
CA ALA A 8 8.35 -35.29 28.49
C ALA A 8 7.17 -34.31 28.67
N ILE A 9 7.14 -33.59 29.80
CA ILE A 9 6.13 -32.55 30.05
C ILE A 9 6.30 -31.40 29.05
N ALA A 10 7.53 -30.92 28.83
CA ALA A 10 7.84 -29.86 27.88
C ALA A 10 7.47 -30.26 26.43
N LEU A 11 7.81 -31.48 26.01
CA LEU A 11 7.44 -32.02 24.70
C LEU A 11 5.92 -32.13 24.54
N GLY A 12 5.23 -32.67 25.55
CA GLY A 12 3.76 -32.73 25.56
C GLY A 12 3.11 -31.36 25.40
N ALA A 13 3.62 -30.34 26.10
CA ALA A 13 3.14 -28.97 25.99
C ALA A 13 3.36 -28.37 24.59
N ILE A 14 4.51 -28.63 23.96
CA ILE A 14 4.82 -28.17 22.60
C ILE A 14 3.87 -28.80 21.57
N TYR A 15 3.65 -30.11 21.64
CA TYR A 15 2.73 -30.80 20.72
C TYR A 15 1.27 -30.40 20.97
N LEU A 16 0.87 -30.16 22.22
CA LEU A 16 -0.44 -29.58 22.51
C LEU A 16 -0.56 -28.17 21.89
N GLY A 17 0.48 -27.35 22.01
CA GLY A 17 0.56 -26.06 21.34
C GLY A 17 0.44 -26.17 19.81
N ALA A 18 1.08 -27.17 19.21
CA ALA A 18 0.97 -27.47 17.78
C ALA A 18 -0.46 -27.86 17.38
N LEU A 19 -1.14 -28.72 18.17
CA LEU A 19 -2.54 -29.07 17.93
C LEU A 19 -3.48 -27.85 18.03
N VAL A 20 -3.26 -26.95 18.99
CA VAL A 20 -3.99 -25.68 19.08
C VAL A 20 -3.75 -24.81 17.85
N CYS A 21 -2.51 -24.76 17.34
CA CYS A 21 -2.18 -24.04 16.11
C CYS A 21 -2.88 -24.66 14.89
N ILE A 22 -2.87 -26.00 14.76
CA ILE A 22 -3.56 -26.73 13.68
C ILE A 22 -5.07 -26.48 13.74
N TYR A 23 -5.68 -26.56 14.92
CA TYR A 23 -7.09 -26.23 15.10
C TYR A 23 -7.40 -24.80 14.63
N ARG A 24 -6.55 -23.82 14.98
CA ARG A 24 -6.69 -22.44 14.49
C ARG A 24 -6.52 -22.33 12.98
N ILE A 25 -5.58 -23.06 12.37
CA ILE A 25 -5.41 -23.11 10.92
C ILE A 25 -6.70 -23.61 10.29
N LEU A 26 -7.25 -24.74 10.73
CA LEU A 26 -8.45 -25.33 10.14
C LEU A 26 -9.67 -24.41 10.19
N LEU A 27 -9.80 -23.58 11.22
CA LEU A 27 -10.87 -22.59 11.32
C LEU A 27 -10.67 -21.37 10.43
N THR A 28 -9.43 -21.11 10.00
CA THR A 28 -9.08 -19.77 9.51
C THR A 28 -8.12 -19.74 8.31
N TYR A 29 -7.76 -20.88 7.73
CA TYR A 29 -6.83 -20.90 6.61
C TYR A 29 -7.40 -20.19 5.38
N ARG A 30 -6.53 -19.47 4.68
CA ARG A 30 -6.88 -18.77 3.44
C ARG A 30 -6.61 -19.61 2.19
N THR A 31 -5.47 -20.30 2.17
CA THR A 31 -5.09 -21.18 1.06
C THR A 31 -4.81 -22.59 1.59
N THR A 32 -5.28 -23.59 0.84
CA THR A 32 -5.05 -24.99 1.20
C THR A 32 -3.56 -25.32 1.22
N GLN A 33 -2.78 -24.77 0.27
CA GLN A 33 -1.34 -24.99 0.20
C GLN A 33 -0.60 -24.45 1.44
N GLY A 34 -0.89 -23.21 1.85
CA GLY A 34 -0.30 -22.63 3.06
C GLY A 34 -0.72 -23.36 4.33
N ALA A 35 -1.99 -23.78 4.41
CA ALA A 35 -2.50 -24.59 5.52
C ALA A 35 -1.74 -25.90 5.66
N ILE A 36 -1.60 -26.65 4.55
CA ILE A 36 -0.88 -27.92 4.53
C ILE A 36 0.57 -27.72 4.95
N ALA A 37 1.26 -26.70 4.42
CA ALA A 37 2.65 -26.41 4.78
C ALA A 37 2.81 -26.17 6.29
N TRP A 38 1.93 -25.35 6.89
CA TRP A 38 1.96 -25.13 8.33
C TRP A 38 1.62 -26.38 9.15
N ILE A 39 0.62 -27.15 8.74
CA ILE A 39 0.22 -28.39 9.46
C ILE A 39 1.37 -29.40 9.43
N ILE A 40 1.99 -29.62 8.27
CA ILE A 40 3.16 -30.52 8.15
C ILE A 40 4.31 -30.02 9.04
N GLY A 41 4.61 -28.73 9.02
CA GLY A 41 5.65 -28.14 9.88
C GLY A 41 5.34 -28.29 11.37
N LEU A 42 4.08 -28.07 11.77
CA LEU A 42 3.62 -28.19 13.16
C LEU A 42 3.63 -29.65 13.65
N LEU A 43 3.39 -30.63 12.79
CA LEU A 43 3.48 -32.05 13.16
C LEU A 43 4.93 -32.55 13.18
N GLY A 44 5.74 -32.16 12.20
CA GLY A 44 7.11 -32.67 12.03
C GLY A 44 8.17 -31.96 12.88
N LEU A 45 8.08 -30.62 13.02
CA LEU A 45 9.08 -29.78 13.68
C LEU A 45 8.41 -28.74 14.61
N PRO A 46 7.58 -29.15 15.59
CA PRO A 46 6.76 -28.23 16.37
C PRO A 46 7.59 -27.20 17.16
N TYR A 47 8.81 -27.53 17.58
CA TYR A 47 9.70 -26.62 18.30
C TYR A 47 10.14 -25.40 17.47
N VAL A 48 10.13 -25.49 16.14
CA VAL A 48 10.33 -24.34 15.23
C VAL A 48 8.98 -23.81 14.75
N ALA A 49 8.10 -24.70 14.32
CA ALA A 49 6.86 -24.32 13.67
C ALA A 49 5.86 -23.65 14.61
N VAL A 50 5.80 -23.99 15.90
CA VAL A 50 4.91 -23.33 16.86
C VAL A 50 5.32 -21.87 17.09
N PRO A 51 6.58 -21.53 17.45
CA PRO A 51 7.00 -20.14 17.53
C PRO A 51 6.77 -19.36 16.23
N MET A 52 7.14 -19.96 15.09
CA MET A 52 6.95 -19.34 13.78
C MET A 52 5.47 -19.11 13.46
N PHE A 53 4.60 -20.07 13.72
CA PHE A 53 3.17 -19.91 13.48
C PHE A 53 2.55 -18.83 14.37
N VAL A 54 2.98 -18.75 15.64
CA VAL A 54 2.49 -17.71 16.55
C VAL A 54 2.86 -16.32 16.05
N LEU A 55 4.08 -16.14 15.53
CA LEU A 55 4.60 -14.86 15.03
C LEU A 55 4.07 -14.49 13.64
N PHE A 56 3.98 -15.47 12.73
CA PHE A 56 3.78 -15.25 11.29
C PHE A 56 2.48 -15.85 10.73
N GLY A 57 1.87 -16.83 11.42
CA GLY A 57 0.76 -17.64 10.91
C GLY A 57 -0.62 -16.98 10.95
N ARG A 58 -0.72 -15.75 11.50
CA ARG A 58 -1.97 -14.99 11.49
C ARG A 58 -2.15 -14.29 10.15
N TYR A 59 -3.29 -14.55 9.49
CA TYR A 59 -3.63 -13.99 8.17
C TYR A 59 -4.66 -12.84 8.23
N ARG A 60 -5.35 -12.64 9.35
CA ARG A 60 -6.31 -11.54 9.56
C ARG A 60 -5.89 -10.63 10.70
N PHE A 61 -6.05 -9.33 10.49
CA PHE A 61 -5.73 -8.31 11.48
C PHE A 61 -6.95 -7.95 12.35
N GLY A 62 -7.52 -8.96 13.02
CA GLY A 62 -8.80 -8.83 13.76
C GLY A 62 -8.78 -7.83 14.93
N GLY A 63 -7.60 -7.49 15.45
CA GLY A 63 -7.44 -6.46 16.49
C GLY A 63 -7.87 -5.07 16.02
N TYR A 64 -7.66 -4.75 14.75
CA TYR A 64 -8.02 -3.47 14.13
C TYR A 64 -9.52 -3.34 13.91
N VAL A 65 -10.19 -4.41 13.45
CA VAL A 65 -11.66 -4.46 13.40
C VAL A 65 -12.26 -4.34 14.81
N LYS A 66 -11.61 -4.92 15.83
CA LYS A 66 -12.03 -4.76 17.22
C LYS A 66 -11.76 -3.35 17.76
N ALA A 67 -10.66 -2.70 17.36
CA ALA A 67 -10.39 -1.30 17.66
C ALA A 67 -11.42 -0.37 16.99
N ARG A 68 -11.80 -0.67 15.74
CA ARG A 68 -12.90 -0.03 14.99
C ARG A 68 -14.27 -0.18 15.67
N ARG A 69 -14.52 -1.30 16.37
CA ARG A 69 -15.78 -1.55 17.11
C ARG A 69 -15.76 -1.09 18.57
N LEU A 70 -14.58 -0.97 19.19
CA LEU A 70 -14.42 -0.54 20.59
C LEU A 70 -14.12 0.95 20.72
N GLY A 71 -13.68 1.59 19.63
CA GLY A 71 -13.29 3.00 19.57
C GLY A 71 -14.29 3.78 18.73
N ASP A 72 -15.33 4.25 19.41
CA ASP A 72 -16.16 5.41 19.07
C ASP A 72 -17.26 5.22 18.01
N GLU A 73 -18.53 5.35 18.45
CA GLU A 73 -19.71 5.42 17.57
C GLU A 73 -19.56 6.57 16.54
N SER A 74 -18.86 7.65 16.94
CA SER A 74 -18.58 8.83 16.10
C SER A 74 -17.84 8.49 14.80
N LEU A 75 -16.81 7.63 14.84
CA LEU A 75 -16.04 7.22 13.67
C LEU A 75 -16.89 6.37 12.73
N THR A 76 -17.69 5.47 13.31
CA THR A 76 -18.62 4.64 12.53
C THR A 76 -19.67 5.49 11.83
N ASP A 77 -20.19 6.52 12.50
CA ASP A 77 -21.15 7.46 11.94
C ASP A 77 -20.54 8.36 10.86
N LEU A 78 -19.30 8.82 11.02
CA LEU A 78 -18.56 9.56 9.99
C LEU A 78 -18.37 8.71 8.73
N LEU A 79 -17.90 7.48 8.89
CA LEU A 79 -17.71 6.54 7.79
C LEU A 79 -19.04 6.25 7.08
N ASN A 80 -20.12 5.99 7.83
CA ASN A 80 -21.42 5.71 7.24
C ASN A 80 -21.98 6.94 6.51
N ARG A 81 -21.81 8.15 7.04
CA ARG A 81 -22.23 9.39 6.35
C ARG A 81 -21.45 9.62 5.07
N PHE A 82 -20.14 9.42 5.10
CA PHE A 82 -19.29 9.56 3.91
C PHE A 82 -19.59 8.48 2.87
N GLU A 83 -19.79 7.23 3.31
CA GLU A 83 -20.20 6.12 2.46
C GLU A 83 -21.57 6.39 1.81
N GLN A 84 -22.53 6.97 2.54
CA GLN A 84 -23.86 7.30 1.99
C GLN A 84 -23.83 8.36 0.89
N GLN A 85 -22.79 9.21 0.81
CA GLN A 85 -22.61 10.14 -0.31
C GLN A 85 -22.44 9.41 -1.67
N THR A 86 -22.13 8.10 -1.66
CA THR A 86 -22.16 7.25 -2.87
C THR A 86 -23.51 7.22 -3.58
N THR A 87 -24.60 7.45 -2.84
CA THR A 87 -25.97 7.39 -3.39
C THR A 87 -26.45 8.71 -3.99
N SER A 88 -25.74 9.81 -3.72
CA SER A 88 -26.12 11.15 -4.18
C SER A 88 -25.28 11.69 -5.35
N ILE A 89 -24.30 10.92 -5.83
CA ILE A 89 -23.62 11.23 -7.10
C ILE A 89 -24.64 10.95 -8.22
N PRO A 90 -24.97 11.94 -9.07
CA PRO A 90 -25.81 11.69 -10.23
C PRO A 90 -25.15 10.59 -11.05
N THR A 91 -25.87 9.49 -11.27
CA THR A 91 -25.45 8.47 -12.22
C THR A 91 -25.18 9.18 -13.54
N PRO A 92 -23.94 9.14 -14.11
CA PRO A 92 -23.73 9.66 -15.43
C PRO A 92 -24.71 8.96 -16.35
N THR A 93 -25.61 9.73 -16.95
CA THR A 93 -26.54 9.23 -17.95
C THR A 93 -25.72 8.65 -19.09
N SER A 94 -25.82 7.32 -19.26
CA SER A 94 -25.12 6.48 -20.23
C SER A 94 -23.63 6.24 -19.98
N ASP A 95 -23.28 5.07 -19.44
CA ASP A 95 -22.51 4.00 -20.11
C ASP A 95 -22.23 2.86 -19.10
N ARG A 96 -21.89 1.65 -19.55
CA ARG A 96 -21.47 0.52 -18.68
C ARG A 96 -20.23 0.85 -17.81
N SER A 97 -19.60 2.00 -18.03
CA SER A 97 -18.42 2.48 -17.33
C SER A 97 -18.65 2.83 -15.86
N THR A 98 -19.89 3.15 -15.48
CA THR A 98 -20.21 3.51 -14.09
C THR A 98 -20.30 2.27 -13.19
N GLU A 99 -20.78 1.13 -13.70
CA GLU A 99 -21.00 -0.08 -12.90
C GLU A 99 -19.68 -0.70 -12.39
N GLU A 100 -18.62 -0.68 -13.20
CA GLU A 100 -17.31 -1.20 -12.81
C GLU A 100 -16.59 -0.34 -11.75
N LEU A 101 -16.82 0.98 -11.77
CA LEU A 101 -16.24 1.90 -10.79
C LEU A 101 -17.00 1.86 -9.46
N GLN A 102 -18.31 1.57 -9.50
CA GLN A 102 -19.11 1.33 -8.28
C GLN A 102 -18.60 0.15 -7.46
N VAL A 103 -18.03 -0.89 -8.09
CA VAL A 103 -17.39 -2.00 -7.37
C VAL A 103 -16.26 -1.46 -6.49
N LEU A 104 -15.45 -0.52 -6.99
CA LEU A 104 -14.34 0.06 -6.24
C LEU A 104 -14.84 0.89 -5.05
N CYS A 105 -15.95 1.62 -5.19
CA CYS A 105 -16.58 2.32 -4.06
C CYS A 105 -17.03 1.35 -2.96
N ARG A 106 -17.65 0.22 -3.33
CA ARG A 106 -18.10 -0.79 -2.36
C ARG A 106 -16.93 -1.50 -1.68
N LEU A 107 -15.85 -1.73 -2.43
CA LEU A 107 -14.62 -2.31 -1.90
C LEU A 107 -13.94 -1.37 -0.90
N GLY A 108 -13.79 -0.09 -1.23
CA GLY A 108 -13.17 0.92 -0.38
C GLY A 108 -14.06 1.49 0.71
N ARG A 109 -15.38 1.26 0.64
CA ARG A 109 -16.41 1.95 1.46
C ARG A 109 -16.28 3.47 1.42
N GLN A 110 -15.93 4.01 0.25
CA GLN A 110 -15.79 5.44 -0.01
C GLN A 110 -16.38 5.78 -1.39
N PRO A 111 -17.00 6.96 -1.56
CA PRO A 111 -17.53 7.42 -2.84
C PRO A 111 -16.46 7.99 -3.77
N PHE A 112 -16.76 8.00 -5.07
CA PHE A 112 -16.20 9.03 -5.94
C PHE A 112 -16.74 10.38 -5.50
N THR A 113 -15.87 11.33 -5.23
CA THR A 113 -16.28 12.69 -4.92
C THR A 113 -16.07 13.56 -6.14
N ASN A 114 -16.96 14.54 -6.33
CA ASN A 114 -16.85 15.58 -7.35
C ASN A 114 -16.26 16.86 -6.73
N GLY A 115 -15.90 17.82 -7.57
CA GLY A 115 -15.44 19.13 -7.10
C GLY A 115 -13.96 19.15 -6.70
N ASN A 116 -13.18 18.12 -7.09
CA ASN A 116 -11.78 18.00 -6.72
C ASN A 116 -10.86 18.62 -7.76
N ARG A 117 -9.61 18.86 -7.34
CA ARG A 117 -8.47 19.05 -8.22
C ARG A 117 -7.41 18.03 -7.84
N CYS A 118 -7.10 17.13 -8.77
CA CYS A 118 -6.07 16.12 -8.65
C CYS A 118 -4.90 16.47 -9.57
N THR A 119 -3.75 16.74 -8.96
CA THR A 119 -2.51 17.09 -9.66
C THR A 119 -1.51 15.95 -9.54
N LEU A 120 -1.06 15.44 -10.68
CA LEU A 120 0.00 14.44 -10.74
C LEU A 120 1.35 15.08 -10.40
N LEU A 121 2.03 14.54 -9.40
CA LEU A 121 3.38 14.92 -9.01
C LEU A 121 4.32 13.86 -9.56
N ARG A 122 5.02 14.23 -10.64
CA ARG A 122 5.74 13.26 -11.47
C ARG A 122 6.93 12.63 -10.77
N ASP A 123 7.63 13.32 -9.88
CA ASP A 123 8.87 12.85 -9.27
C ASP A 123 9.05 13.34 -7.82
N GLY A 124 10.22 13.05 -7.23
CA GLY A 124 10.58 13.45 -5.88
C GLY A 124 10.67 14.96 -5.68
N GLU A 125 11.21 15.70 -6.65
CA GLU A 125 11.41 17.14 -6.56
C GLU A 125 10.05 17.86 -6.53
N ALA A 126 9.21 17.60 -7.52
CA ALA A 126 7.85 18.15 -7.59
C ALA A 126 7.02 17.78 -6.35
N THR A 127 7.18 16.54 -5.86
CA THR A 127 6.44 16.09 -4.68
C THR A 127 6.88 16.80 -3.41
N PHE A 128 8.18 16.86 -3.12
CA PHE A 128 8.64 17.50 -1.90
C PHE A 128 8.44 19.00 -1.90
N GLU A 129 8.58 19.67 -3.05
CA GLU A 129 8.27 21.11 -3.17
C GLU A 129 6.81 21.39 -2.80
N ALA A 130 5.87 20.70 -3.45
CA ALA A 130 4.44 20.87 -3.18
C ALA A 130 4.06 20.47 -1.74
N LEU A 131 4.70 19.43 -1.19
CA LEU A 131 4.49 18.99 0.18
C LEU A 131 4.97 20.05 1.18
N PHE A 132 6.16 20.63 0.98
CA PHE A 132 6.68 21.67 1.87
C PHE A 132 5.83 22.93 1.82
N GLU A 133 5.36 23.34 0.64
CA GLU A 133 4.45 24.48 0.49
C GLU A 133 3.15 24.26 1.29
N ALA A 134 2.48 23.12 1.09
CA ALA A 134 1.24 22.83 1.81
C ALA A 134 1.44 22.73 3.33
N MET A 135 2.57 22.19 3.79
CA MET A 135 2.91 22.16 5.21
C MET A 135 3.13 23.56 5.77
N GLU A 136 3.77 24.46 5.01
CA GLU A 136 4.03 25.85 5.40
C GLU A 136 2.77 26.72 5.35
N ASP A 137 1.77 26.34 4.56
CA ASP A 137 0.47 27.03 4.50
C ASP A 137 -0.54 26.54 5.53
N ALA A 138 -0.31 25.37 6.13
CA ALA A 138 -1.21 24.79 7.14
C ALA A 138 -1.39 25.72 8.36
N THR A 139 -2.63 25.83 8.83
CA THR A 139 -3.06 26.79 9.86
C THR A 139 -3.72 26.16 11.07
N ARG A 140 -4.24 24.92 10.97
CA ARG A 140 -4.97 24.23 12.03
C ARG A 140 -4.31 22.92 12.40
N TYR A 141 -4.09 22.03 11.43
CA TYR A 141 -3.47 20.75 11.70
C TYR A 141 -2.76 20.13 10.49
N ILE A 142 -1.76 19.30 10.78
CA ILE A 142 -1.05 18.48 9.81
C ILE A 142 -1.10 17.03 10.28
N LEU A 143 -1.66 16.16 9.45
CA LEU A 143 -1.71 14.71 9.64
C LEU A 143 -0.68 14.06 8.73
N LEU A 144 0.24 13.28 9.29
CA LEU A 144 1.25 12.56 8.52
C LEU A 144 1.14 11.07 8.80
N GLU A 145 1.31 10.28 7.75
CA GLU A 145 1.44 8.83 7.84
C GLU A 145 2.38 8.32 6.75
N PHE A 146 3.50 7.73 7.16
CA PHE A 146 4.53 7.23 6.24
C PHE A 146 5.15 5.91 6.70
N TYR A 147 5.41 5.02 5.74
CA TYR A 147 6.11 3.75 5.98
C TYR A 147 7.58 3.98 6.38
N ILE A 148 8.34 4.73 5.57
CA ILE A 148 9.73 5.08 5.85
C ILE A 148 9.82 6.58 6.11
N VAL A 149 10.43 6.91 7.25
CA VAL A 149 10.88 8.25 7.58
C VAL A 149 12.37 8.19 7.89
N ARG A 150 13.14 9.01 7.18
CA ARG A 150 14.58 9.19 7.43
C ARG A 150 14.84 10.48 8.20
N SER A 151 16.00 10.55 8.85
CA SER A 151 16.51 11.79 9.49
C SER A 151 17.62 12.43 8.65
N ASP A 152 17.46 12.39 7.33
CA ASP A 152 18.35 12.95 6.31
C ASP A 152 17.95 14.40 5.96
N ARG A 153 18.34 14.94 4.79
CA ARG A 153 18.08 16.35 4.47
C ARG A 153 16.58 16.61 4.37
N VAL A 154 15.83 15.77 3.65
CA VAL A 154 14.37 15.84 3.54
C VAL A 154 13.74 15.71 4.93
N GLY A 155 14.09 14.65 5.67
CA GLY A 155 13.51 14.42 7.00
C GLY A 155 13.75 15.56 7.99
N ARG A 156 14.96 16.15 8.01
CA ARG A 156 15.27 17.30 8.86
C ARG A 156 14.51 18.56 8.43
N ARG A 157 14.29 18.77 7.13
CA ARG A 157 13.48 19.89 6.63
C ARG A 157 12.03 19.75 7.05
N ILE A 158 11.44 18.57 6.88
CA ILE A 158 10.07 18.25 7.33
C ILE A 158 9.94 18.55 8.82
N LYS A 159 10.85 18.01 9.63
CA LYS A 159 10.87 18.26 11.06
C LYS A 159 10.92 19.75 11.41
N SER A 160 11.79 20.51 10.75
CA SER A 160 11.92 21.96 11.00
C SER A 160 10.65 22.73 10.65
N ILE A 161 9.92 22.33 9.60
CA ILE A 161 8.61 22.89 9.28
C ILE A 161 7.60 22.54 10.38
N LEU A 162 7.54 21.26 10.78
CA LEU A 162 6.62 20.81 11.84
C LEU A 162 6.87 21.53 13.18
N GLU A 163 8.12 21.69 13.60
CA GLU A 163 8.49 22.42 14.83
C GLU A 163 8.06 23.88 14.77
N ARG A 164 8.22 24.55 13.62
CA ARG A 164 7.73 25.93 13.43
C ARG A 164 6.21 26.00 13.46
N LYS A 165 5.53 25.02 12.86
CA LYS A 165 4.06 24.95 12.83
C LYS A 165 3.48 24.70 14.20
N LEU A 166 4.08 23.81 14.99
CA LEU A 166 3.75 23.62 16.40
C LEU A 166 3.91 24.92 17.21
N ALA A 167 5.00 25.67 16.98
CA ALA A 167 5.21 26.97 17.63
C ALA A 167 4.18 28.04 17.21
N GLN A 168 3.56 27.90 16.04
CA GLN A 168 2.45 28.73 15.56
C GLN A 168 1.08 28.27 16.08
N GLY A 169 1.03 27.18 16.86
CA GLY A 169 -0.21 26.61 17.39
C GLY A 169 -0.91 25.61 16.47
N VAL A 170 -0.29 25.22 15.35
CA VAL A 170 -0.82 24.19 14.44
C VAL A 170 -0.60 22.81 15.06
N GLU A 171 -1.65 21.99 15.10
CA GLU A 171 -1.57 20.64 15.66
C GLU A 171 -0.84 19.69 14.69
N VAL A 172 0.14 18.94 15.18
CA VAL A 172 0.86 17.95 14.36
C VAL A 172 0.59 16.54 14.89
N TRP A 173 0.11 15.69 14.00
CA TRP A 173 -0.18 14.29 14.26
C TRP A 173 0.69 13.41 13.35
N PHE A 174 1.67 12.74 13.95
CA PHE A 174 2.73 12.03 13.24
C PHE A 174 2.62 10.53 13.46
N LEU A 175 2.12 9.82 12.45
CA LEU A 175 2.03 8.36 12.42
C LEU A 175 3.13 7.78 11.52
N TYR A 176 3.78 6.71 11.99
CA TYR A 176 4.82 6.05 11.20
C TYR A 176 4.84 4.52 11.44
N ASP A 177 5.34 3.76 10.46
CA ASP A 177 5.60 2.34 10.64
C ASP A 177 6.95 2.12 11.34
N ASP A 178 6.96 1.38 12.44
CA ASP A 178 8.14 1.07 13.24
C ASP A 178 9.18 0.21 12.53
N ILE A 179 8.76 -0.67 11.63
CA ILE A 179 9.68 -1.55 10.91
C ILE A 179 10.23 -0.82 9.70
N GLY A 180 9.36 -0.14 8.94
CA GLY A 180 9.80 0.70 7.82
C GLY A 180 10.76 1.81 8.26
N SER A 181 10.50 2.40 9.43
CA SER A 181 11.33 3.47 10.01
C SER A 181 12.25 2.99 11.14
N VAL A 182 12.72 1.74 11.10
CA VAL A 182 13.61 1.17 12.14
C VAL A 182 14.91 1.96 12.32
N TRP A 183 15.36 2.64 11.28
CA TRP A 183 16.57 3.46 11.26
C TRP A 183 16.33 4.92 11.68
N LEU A 184 15.08 5.31 11.98
CA LEU A 184 14.77 6.66 12.45
C LEU A 184 15.25 6.81 13.91
N PRO A 185 16.13 7.78 14.21
CA PRO A 185 16.62 7.96 15.57
C PRO A 185 15.51 8.31 16.55
N ARG A 186 15.50 7.69 17.74
CA ARG A 186 14.55 8.05 18.81
C ARG A 186 14.64 9.53 19.20
N THR A 187 15.83 10.13 19.07
CA THR A 187 16.04 11.57 19.30
C THR A 187 15.23 12.44 18.34
N TYR A 188 15.02 12.01 17.09
CA TYR A 188 14.17 12.70 16.13
C TYR A 188 12.74 12.79 16.64
N LEU A 189 12.18 11.64 17.04
CA LEU A 189 10.80 11.50 17.54
C LEU A 189 10.60 12.22 18.87
N ASN A 190 11.54 12.07 19.81
CA ASN A 190 11.47 12.73 21.12
C ASN A 190 11.49 14.26 20.98
N GLN A 191 12.30 14.80 20.07
CA GLN A 191 12.34 16.25 19.83
C GLN A 191 11.01 16.78 19.27
N LEU A 192 10.40 16.07 18.31
CA LEU A 192 9.06 16.41 17.81
C LEU A 192 7.99 16.33 18.91
N ALA A 193 8.02 15.27 19.72
CA ALA A 193 7.09 15.12 20.84
C ALA A 193 7.26 16.23 21.89
N THR A 194 8.51 16.59 22.24
CA THR A 194 8.80 17.70 23.15
C THR A 194 8.35 19.06 22.58
N ALA A 195 8.39 19.23 21.25
CA ALA A 195 7.86 20.42 20.57
C ALA A 195 6.31 20.47 20.55
N GLY A 196 5.63 19.42 21.00
CA GLY A 196 4.17 19.35 21.09
C GLY A 196 3.50 18.44 20.05
N ALA A 197 4.26 17.76 19.19
CA ALA A 197 3.69 16.81 18.23
C ALA A 197 3.11 15.59 18.94
N ARG A 198 1.96 15.11 18.46
CA ARG A 198 1.42 13.81 18.86
C ARG A 198 2.02 12.75 17.96
N VAL A 199 2.85 11.88 18.52
CA VAL A 199 3.62 10.88 17.76
C VAL A 199 3.14 9.47 18.12
N ALA A 200 2.76 8.69 17.10
CA ALA A 200 2.33 7.31 17.27
C ALA A 200 3.03 6.39 16.26
N SER A 201 3.22 5.12 16.66
CA SER A 201 3.79 4.08 15.81
C SER A 201 2.76 3.00 15.52
N PHE A 202 2.70 2.56 14.28
CA PHE A 202 1.71 1.57 13.83
C PHE A 202 1.89 0.18 14.46
N GLY A 203 3.10 -0.40 14.42
CA GLY A 203 3.37 -1.72 14.99
C GLY A 203 3.69 -1.70 16.49
N ASN A 204 4.12 -0.54 17.01
CA ASN A 204 4.48 -0.33 18.41
C ASN A 204 3.51 0.59 19.17
N GLY A 205 2.22 0.63 18.79
CA GLY A 205 1.12 1.37 19.45
C GLY A 205 0.16 0.49 20.31
N ASN A 206 -0.23 0.93 21.51
CA ASN A 206 -0.96 0.22 22.60
C ASN A 206 -0.65 -1.29 22.92
N ILE A 207 0.18 -1.60 23.94
CA ILE A 207 0.66 -2.98 24.26
C ILE A 207 -0.45 -4.02 24.41
N ARG A 208 -1.64 -3.63 24.86
CA ARG A 208 -2.78 -4.54 25.04
C ARG A 208 -3.35 -5.06 23.71
N ARG A 209 -3.13 -4.36 22.60
CA ARG A 209 -3.64 -4.70 21.25
C ARG A 209 -2.64 -5.47 20.36
N ARG A 210 -1.35 -5.57 20.75
CA ARG A 210 -0.16 -5.86 19.90
C ARG A 210 0.30 -7.31 19.68
N ARG A 211 -0.17 -8.33 20.41
CA ARG A 211 0.58 -9.61 20.48
C ARG A 211 0.68 -10.34 19.13
N PHE A 212 1.92 -10.46 18.61
CA PHE A 212 2.35 -11.31 17.50
C PHE A 212 1.78 -10.96 16.11
N GLN A 213 1.91 -9.70 15.69
CA GLN A 213 1.40 -9.20 14.39
C GLN A 213 2.44 -8.47 13.53
N ILE A 214 3.71 -8.90 13.63
CA ILE A 214 4.86 -8.29 12.94
C ILE A 214 4.68 -8.23 11.42
N ASN A 215 3.96 -9.20 10.84
CA ASN A 215 3.80 -9.32 9.40
C ASN A 215 2.98 -8.21 8.73
N PHE A 216 2.05 -7.59 9.47
CA PHE A 216 1.17 -6.56 8.92
C PHE A 216 1.82 -5.20 9.10
N ARG A 217 1.95 -4.45 8.02
CA ARG A 217 2.65 -3.16 7.98
C ARG A 217 1.73 -2.06 7.48
N ASN A 218 1.91 -0.86 8.01
CA ASN A 218 1.29 0.31 7.38
C ASN A 218 2.21 0.79 6.28
N HIS A 219 1.79 0.59 5.03
CA HIS A 219 2.56 0.99 3.87
C HIS A 219 2.00 2.26 3.22
N ARG A 220 1.03 2.92 3.87
CA ARG A 220 0.47 4.20 3.41
C ARG A 220 1.50 5.31 3.54
N LYS A 221 1.38 6.26 2.63
CA LYS A 221 2.24 7.45 2.50
C LYS A 221 1.29 8.57 2.14
N LEU A 222 0.82 9.28 3.15
CA LEU A 222 -0.14 10.35 2.99
C LEU A 222 0.15 11.51 3.93
N LEU A 223 -0.29 12.67 3.51
CA LEU A 223 -0.25 13.90 4.31
C LEU A 223 -1.56 14.65 4.09
N VAL A 224 -2.15 15.18 5.16
CA VAL A 224 -3.35 16.03 5.11
C VAL A 224 -3.09 17.31 5.87
N CYS A 225 -3.29 18.45 5.22
CA CYS A 225 -3.22 19.79 5.80
C CYS A 225 -4.62 20.38 5.91
N ASP A 226 -5.03 20.72 7.13
CA ASP A 226 -6.28 21.41 7.47
C ASP A 226 -7.56 20.74 6.92
N GLY A 227 -7.50 19.45 6.56
CA GLY A 227 -8.61 18.73 5.91
C GLY A 227 -8.92 19.21 4.49
N ARG A 228 -8.06 20.05 3.89
CA ARG A 228 -8.30 20.73 2.60
C ARG A 228 -7.37 20.29 1.48
N ILE A 229 -6.11 20.02 1.83
CA ILE A 229 -5.08 19.57 0.88
C ILE A 229 -4.58 18.20 1.36
N GLY A 230 -4.57 17.24 0.46
CA GLY A 230 -4.11 15.87 0.69
C GLY A 230 -3.03 15.45 -0.28
N PHE A 231 -2.16 14.55 0.16
CA PHE A 231 -1.12 13.93 -0.65
C PHE A 231 -1.17 12.42 -0.51
N VAL A 232 -0.97 11.69 -1.61
CA VAL A 232 -0.90 10.23 -1.62
C VAL A 232 -0.07 9.69 -2.80
N GLY A 233 0.70 8.62 -2.58
CA GLY A 233 1.49 7.98 -3.63
C GLY A 233 2.64 7.11 -3.11
N GLY A 234 3.65 6.86 -3.94
CA GLY A 234 4.72 5.89 -3.62
C GLY A 234 5.87 6.44 -2.77
N ILE A 235 6.05 7.76 -2.75
CA ILE A 235 7.20 8.46 -2.17
C ILE A 235 7.21 8.40 -0.63
N ASN A 236 8.32 7.92 -0.07
CA ASN A 236 8.64 8.00 1.36
C ASN A 236 9.38 9.29 1.72
N LEU A 237 9.56 9.56 3.01
CA LEU A 237 10.31 10.73 3.47
C LEU A 237 11.81 10.41 3.54
N GLY A 238 12.53 10.66 2.43
CA GLY A 238 13.96 10.42 2.33
C GLY A 238 14.63 11.05 1.10
N ASP A 239 15.95 11.18 1.15
CA ASP A 239 16.80 11.82 0.14
C ASP A 239 16.92 11.00 -1.17
N GLU A 240 16.55 9.72 -1.16
CA GLU A 240 16.65 8.82 -2.33
C GLU A 240 15.88 9.29 -3.57
N TYR A 241 14.82 10.09 -3.41
CA TYR A 241 14.02 10.62 -4.53
C TYR A 241 14.57 11.93 -5.10
N LEU A 242 15.57 12.56 -4.46
CA LEU A 242 16.14 13.84 -4.89
C LEU A 242 17.51 13.70 -5.58
N GLY A 243 18.03 12.48 -5.72
CA GLY A 243 19.33 12.23 -6.38
C GLY A 243 20.53 12.80 -5.61
N THR A 244 20.33 13.19 -4.34
CA THR A 244 21.37 13.81 -3.51
C THR A 244 22.35 12.82 -2.89
N VAL A 245 22.17 11.52 -3.12
CA VAL A 245 23.15 10.49 -2.79
C VAL A 245 24.17 10.46 -3.93
N MET A 246 25.42 10.87 -3.66
CA MET A 246 26.48 10.92 -4.68
C MET A 246 26.55 9.59 -5.46
N ASP A 247 26.63 9.70 -6.79
CA ASP A 247 26.78 8.61 -7.76
C ASP A 247 25.55 7.72 -8.04
N GLN A 248 24.32 8.15 -7.70
CA GLN A 248 23.09 7.42 -8.06
C GLN A 248 22.00 8.31 -8.67
N GLU A 249 21.37 7.82 -9.74
CA GLU A 249 20.13 8.40 -10.29
C GLU A 249 19.02 8.39 -9.22
N PRO A 250 18.17 9.44 -9.15
CA PRO A 250 17.07 9.50 -8.20
C PRO A 250 16.10 8.32 -8.39
N TRP A 251 15.46 7.93 -7.28
CA TRP A 251 14.35 7.00 -7.34
C TRP A 251 13.21 7.61 -8.15
N ARG A 252 12.72 6.85 -9.13
CA ARG A 252 11.62 7.25 -10.01
C ARG A 252 10.31 6.81 -9.37
N ASP A 253 9.56 7.75 -8.82
CA ASP A 253 8.28 7.48 -8.15
C ASP A 253 7.28 8.61 -8.42
N THR A 254 6.01 8.39 -8.08
CA THR A 254 4.88 9.28 -8.42
C THR A 254 3.99 9.52 -7.21
N HIS A 255 3.48 10.74 -7.08
CA HIS A 255 2.55 11.15 -6.03
C HIS A 255 1.37 11.93 -6.63
N CYS A 256 0.36 12.19 -5.82
CA CYS A 256 -0.79 13.02 -6.16
C CYS A 256 -0.99 14.08 -5.09
N ARG A 257 -1.21 15.33 -5.51
CA ARG A 257 -1.77 16.39 -4.67
C ARG A 257 -3.26 16.50 -4.97
N ILE A 258 -4.08 16.48 -3.93
CA ILE A 258 -5.53 16.46 -4.01
C ILE A 258 -6.07 17.64 -3.21
N GLU A 259 -6.96 18.41 -3.82
CA GLU A 259 -7.76 19.44 -3.18
C GLU A 259 -9.24 19.16 -3.41
N GLY A 260 -10.06 19.40 -2.38
CA GLY A 260 -11.51 19.18 -2.47
C GLY A 260 -11.99 17.98 -1.65
N PRO A 261 -13.25 17.55 -1.84
CA PRO A 261 -13.91 16.58 -0.96
C PRO A 261 -13.23 15.20 -0.84
N ALA A 262 -12.40 14.79 -1.80
CA ALA A 262 -11.64 13.54 -1.75
C ALA A 262 -10.63 13.51 -0.58
N VAL A 263 -10.19 14.69 -0.10
CA VAL A 263 -9.29 14.79 1.06
C VAL A 263 -9.94 14.25 2.33
N THR A 264 -11.27 14.29 2.45
CA THR A 264 -12.00 13.65 3.54
C THR A 264 -11.77 12.13 3.56
N GLY A 265 -11.69 11.49 2.38
CA GLY A 265 -11.39 10.07 2.27
C GLY A 265 -9.99 9.70 2.77
N LEU A 266 -9.00 10.54 2.48
CA LEU A 266 -7.63 10.44 3.05
C LEU A 266 -7.64 10.62 4.56
N GLN A 267 -8.34 11.64 5.06
CA GLN A 267 -8.43 11.96 6.49
C GLN A 267 -9.10 10.81 7.27
N LEU A 268 -10.14 10.19 6.71
CA LEU A 268 -10.79 9.01 7.30
C LEU A 268 -9.84 7.82 7.38
N ALA A 269 -9.10 7.53 6.29
CA ALA A 269 -8.14 6.43 6.27
C ALA A 269 -7.04 6.62 7.33
N TRP A 270 -6.53 7.85 7.46
CA TRP A 270 -5.56 8.21 8.49
C TRP A 270 -6.14 8.07 9.90
N LEU A 271 -7.39 8.53 10.13
CA LEU A 271 -8.03 8.45 11.43
C LEU A 271 -8.24 7.00 11.89
N GLU A 272 -8.58 6.09 10.96
CA GLU A 272 -8.69 4.66 11.26
C GLU A 272 -7.34 4.08 11.74
N ASP A 273 -6.25 4.43 11.07
CA ASP A 273 -4.90 3.97 11.44
C ASP A 273 -4.40 4.64 12.73
N TRP A 274 -4.76 5.90 12.96
CA TRP A 274 -4.47 6.61 14.21
C TRP A 274 -5.20 5.99 15.40
N ASN A 275 -6.49 5.69 15.27
CA ASN A 275 -7.28 5.03 16.32
C ASN A 275 -6.78 3.61 16.64
N TRP A 276 -6.11 2.96 15.68
CA TRP A 276 -5.37 1.74 15.93
C TRP A 276 -4.12 1.99 16.77
N ALA A 277 -3.29 2.96 16.37
CA ALA A 277 -1.98 3.22 16.94
C ALA A 277 -2.03 3.94 18.32
N SER A 278 -2.97 4.85 18.51
CA SER A 278 -3.16 5.69 19.70
C SER A 278 -4.54 5.47 20.34
N SER A 279 -4.73 6.02 21.54
CA SER A 279 -6.05 6.11 22.19
C SER A 279 -6.60 7.53 22.21
N ASP A 280 -5.85 8.49 21.66
CA ASP A 280 -6.28 9.88 21.52
C ASP A 280 -7.12 10.04 20.26
N PHE A 281 -8.23 10.79 20.37
CA PHE A 281 -9.09 11.11 19.23
C PHE A 281 -8.92 12.58 18.85
N PRO A 282 -8.43 12.88 17.63
CA PRO A 282 -8.23 14.24 17.18
C PRO A 282 -9.56 14.95 16.87
N ASP A 283 -9.65 16.24 17.21
CA ASP A 283 -10.74 17.10 16.75
C ASP A 283 -10.41 17.64 15.35
N LEU A 284 -10.86 16.91 14.33
CA LEU A 284 -10.61 17.24 12.92
C LEU A 284 -11.78 17.99 12.30
N ASP A 285 -11.50 18.77 11.26
CA ASP A 285 -12.55 19.41 10.49
C ASP A 285 -13.21 18.40 9.55
N TRP A 286 -14.52 18.24 9.70
CA TRP A 286 -15.37 17.38 8.87
C TRP A 286 -16.40 18.19 8.08
N THR A 287 -16.30 19.53 8.10
CA THR A 287 -17.17 20.37 7.29
C THR A 287 -16.93 20.04 5.82
N PRO A 288 -17.99 19.74 5.05
CA PRO A 288 -17.83 19.51 3.62
C PRO A 288 -17.17 20.72 2.96
N VAL A 289 -16.17 20.48 2.12
CA VAL A 289 -15.55 21.54 1.35
C VAL A 289 -16.58 22.08 0.35
N GLU A 290 -17.19 23.23 0.65
CA GLU A 290 -18.28 23.82 -0.15
C GLU A 290 -17.79 24.38 -1.49
N ASN A 291 -16.53 24.80 -1.57
CA ASN A 291 -15.94 25.35 -2.79
C ASN A 291 -15.31 24.24 -3.62
N GLN A 292 -15.76 24.12 -4.87
CA GLN A 292 -15.14 23.23 -5.85
C GLN A 292 -13.70 23.69 -6.13
N ALA A 293 -12.73 22.84 -5.82
CA ALA A 293 -11.33 23.09 -6.15
C ALA A 293 -11.07 22.91 -7.66
N GLY A 294 -11.87 22.05 -8.30
CA GLY A 294 -11.89 21.73 -9.73
C GLY A 294 -13.13 20.88 -10.05
N ASP A 295 -13.10 20.18 -11.18
CA ASP A 295 -14.18 19.34 -11.70
C ASP A 295 -13.83 17.84 -11.68
N ASP A 296 -12.76 17.46 -10.97
CA ASP A 296 -12.28 16.08 -10.98
C ASP A 296 -13.14 15.15 -10.11
N GLU A 297 -13.46 13.99 -10.68
CA GLU A 297 -13.97 12.84 -9.96
C GLU A 297 -12.82 12.03 -9.38
N VAL A 298 -12.78 11.89 -8.05
CA VAL A 298 -11.71 11.19 -7.33
C VAL A 298 -12.30 10.28 -6.27
N LEU A 299 -11.89 9.01 -6.30
CA LEU A 299 -12.11 8.02 -5.26
C LEU A 299 -10.81 7.80 -4.50
N MET A 300 -10.89 7.85 -3.18
CA MET A 300 -9.86 7.33 -2.31
C MET A 300 -10.17 5.88 -1.94
N LEU A 301 -9.26 4.97 -2.26
CA LEU A 301 -9.39 3.54 -2.04
C LEU A 301 -8.39 3.07 -0.97
N PRO A 302 -8.75 3.11 0.33
CA PRO A 302 -7.98 2.41 1.35
C PRO A 302 -8.18 0.90 1.19
N THR A 303 -7.10 0.12 1.33
CA THR A 303 -7.16 -1.34 1.37
C THR A 303 -6.32 -1.87 2.52
N GLY A 304 -6.68 -3.03 3.08
CA GLY A 304 -5.89 -3.62 4.15
C GLY A 304 -6.29 -5.02 4.60
N PRO A 305 -5.47 -5.66 5.45
CA PRO A 305 -5.68 -7.01 5.97
C PRO A 305 -6.84 -7.13 6.99
N ALA A 306 -7.44 -6.00 7.35
CA ALA A 306 -8.61 -5.90 8.22
C ALA A 306 -9.93 -5.91 7.44
N ASP A 307 -9.88 -5.85 6.11
CA ASP A 307 -11.06 -5.76 5.26
C ASP A 307 -11.88 -7.06 5.26
N THR A 308 -13.16 -6.92 4.93
CA THR A 308 -14.06 -8.08 4.80
C THR A 308 -13.66 -8.95 3.60
N TRP A 309 -13.24 -8.29 2.52
CA TRP A 309 -12.81 -8.89 1.27
C TRP A 309 -11.30 -8.71 1.08
N GLU A 310 -10.74 -9.39 0.09
CA GLU A 310 -9.36 -9.16 -0.35
C GLU A 310 -9.30 -7.90 -1.23
N THR A 311 -9.63 -6.74 -0.65
CA THR A 311 -9.93 -5.49 -1.36
C THR A 311 -8.85 -5.10 -2.37
N CYS A 312 -7.57 -5.20 -1.98
CA CYS A 312 -6.44 -4.89 -2.86
C CYS A 312 -6.35 -5.87 -4.04
N THR A 313 -6.49 -7.20 -3.81
CA THR A 313 -6.57 -8.20 -4.89
C THR A 313 -7.74 -7.91 -5.82
N LEU A 314 -8.92 -7.64 -5.27
CA LEU A 314 -10.14 -7.37 -6.03
C LEU A 314 -10.05 -6.06 -6.82
N PHE A 315 -9.36 -5.05 -6.30
CA PHE A 315 -9.05 -3.82 -7.03
C PHE A 315 -8.24 -4.12 -8.30
N PHE A 316 -7.10 -4.83 -8.18
CA PHE A 316 -6.31 -5.19 -9.36
C PHE A 316 -7.12 -6.05 -10.34
N LEU A 317 -7.88 -7.04 -9.86
CA LEU A 317 -8.75 -7.86 -10.72
C LEU A 317 -9.82 -7.01 -11.42
N ASN A 318 -10.40 -6.02 -10.76
CA ASN A 318 -11.37 -5.11 -11.37
C ASN A 318 -10.73 -4.31 -12.51
N CYS A 319 -9.54 -3.74 -12.29
CA CYS A 319 -8.80 -3.03 -13.33
C CYS A 319 -8.49 -3.93 -14.53
N ILE A 320 -7.97 -5.13 -14.29
CA ILE A 320 -7.55 -6.07 -15.34
C ILE A 320 -8.75 -6.57 -16.15
N ASN A 321 -9.85 -6.92 -15.49
CA ASN A 321 -11.02 -7.49 -16.15
C ASN A 321 -11.83 -6.45 -16.92
N ASN A 322 -11.79 -5.18 -16.52
CA ASN A 322 -12.53 -4.11 -17.19
C ASN A 322 -11.72 -3.35 -18.25
N ALA A 323 -10.40 -3.56 -18.33
CA ALA A 323 -9.58 -3.02 -19.42
C ALA A 323 -10.04 -3.57 -20.79
N ARG A 324 -10.22 -2.66 -21.75
CA ARG A 324 -10.75 -2.97 -23.09
C ARG A 324 -9.72 -2.78 -24.22
N THR A 325 -8.84 -1.81 -24.07
CA THR A 325 -7.88 -1.37 -25.09
C THR A 325 -6.45 -1.40 -24.57
N ARG A 326 -6.21 -0.91 -23.34
CA ARG A 326 -4.89 -0.94 -22.71
C ARG A 326 -4.97 -1.08 -21.20
N LEU A 327 -3.94 -1.71 -20.65
CA LEU A 327 -3.67 -1.80 -19.22
C LEU A 327 -2.17 -1.63 -19.00
N TRP A 328 -1.75 -0.47 -18.50
CA TRP A 328 -0.36 -0.22 -18.17
C TRP A 328 -0.20 -0.12 -16.65
N ILE A 329 0.77 -0.84 -16.11
CA ILE A 329 1.03 -0.91 -14.67
C ILE A 329 2.51 -0.64 -14.43
N ALA A 330 2.83 0.31 -13.56
CA ALA A 330 4.17 0.50 -13.02
C ALA A 330 4.20 0.08 -11.54
N SER A 331 5.13 -0.81 -11.18
CA SER A 331 5.28 -1.34 -9.83
C SER A 331 6.76 -1.70 -9.56
N PRO A 332 7.36 -1.39 -8.39
CA PRO A 332 8.72 -1.84 -8.09
C PRO A 332 8.82 -3.36 -8.04
N TYR A 333 7.72 -4.01 -7.66
CA TYR A 333 7.64 -5.43 -7.37
C TYR A 333 6.55 -6.06 -8.21
N PHE A 334 6.90 -7.13 -8.93
CA PHE A 334 5.98 -7.91 -9.73
C PHE A 334 6.05 -9.36 -9.27
N VAL A 335 5.27 -9.66 -8.23
CA VAL A 335 5.12 -10.99 -7.65
C VAL A 335 3.63 -11.31 -7.50
N PRO A 336 2.85 -11.26 -8.60
CA PRO A 336 1.42 -11.48 -8.53
C PRO A 336 1.11 -12.92 -8.11
N ASP A 337 -0.07 -13.10 -7.52
CA ASP A 337 -0.60 -14.45 -7.34
C ASP A 337 -1.16 -15.01 -8.66
N PHE A 338 -1.60 -16.28 -8.60
CA PHE A 338 -2.12 -16.97 -9.77
C PHE A 338 -3.40 -16.34 -10.32
N GLN A 339 -4.25 -15.74 -9.47
CA GLN A 339 -5.50 -15.13 -9.92
C GLN A 339 -5.21 -13.89 -10.76
N ILE A 340 -4.29 -13.06 -10.30
CA ILE A 340 -3.84 -11.86 -11.02
C ILE A 340 -3.14 -12.23 -12.32
N MET A 341 -2.22 -13.20 -12.30
CA MET A 341 -1.52 -13.62 -13.52
C MET A 341 -2.50 -14.15 -14.58
N ASN A 342 -3.46 -14.98 -14.20
CA ASN A 342 -4.47 -15.47 -15.14
C ASN A 342 -5.36 -14.36 -15.69
N ALA A 343 -5.73 -13.38 -14.86
CA ALA A 343 -6.52 -12.25 -15.30
C ALA A 343 -5.76 -11.41 -16.34
N LEU A 344 -4.45 -11.17 -16.12
CA LEU A 344 -3.60 -10.47 -17.09
C LEU A 344 -3.50 -11.23 -18.41
N GLN A 345 -3.31 -12.56 -18.33
CA GLN A 345 -3.28 -13.42 -19.50
C GLN A 345 -4.59 -13.35 -20.28
N LEU A 346 -5.72 -13.39 -19.57
CA LEU A 346 -7.03 -13.24 -20.19
C LEU A 346 -7.19 -11.86 -20.85
N ALA A 347 -6.74 -10.78 -20.20
CA ALA A 347 -6.79 -9.44 -20.79
C ALA A 347 -5.97 -9.36 -22.09
N ALA A 348 -4.74 -9.87 -22.08
CA ALA A 348 -3.90 -9.88 -23.27
C ALA A 348 -4.51 -10.75 -24.39
N LEU A 349 -5.09 -11.92 -24.06
CA LEU A 349 -5.81 -12.77 -25.02
C LEU A 349 -7.10 -12.12 -25.58
N ARG A 350 -7.70 -11.17 -24.86
CA ARG A 350 -8.80 -10.33 -25.40
C ARG A 350 -8.32 -9.27 -26.38
N GLY A 351 -7.00 -9.08 -26.54
CA GLY A 351 -6.40 -8.05 -27.39
C GLY A 351 -6.12 -6.73 -26.68
N VAL A 352 -6.16 -6.69 -25.34
CA VAL A 352 -5.75 -5.51 -24.55
C VAL A 352 -4.23 -5.37 -24.62
N ASP A 353 -3.72 -4.16 -24.85
CA ASP A 353 -2.28 -3.84 -24.73
C ASP A 353 -1.87 -3.82 -23.25
N VAL A 354 -1.32 -4.94 -22.77
CA VAL A 354 -0.89 -5.10 -21.38
C VAL A 354 0.61 -4.85 -21.25
N ARG A 355 0.97 -3.76 -20.56
CA ARG A 355 2.37 -3.39 -20.28
C ARG A 355 2.63 -3.29 -18.79
N ILE A 356 3.72 -3.89 -18.34
CA ILE A 356 4.12 -3.91 -16.93
C ILE A 356 5.54 -3.35 -16.82
N LEU A 357 5.68 -2.16 -16.26
CA LEU A 357 6.96 -1.54 -15.96
C LEU A 357 7.43 -1.99 -14.58
N ILE A 358 8.66 -2.50 -14.55
CA ILE A 358 9.38 -2.90 -13.35
C ILE A 358 10.79 -2.29 -13.37
N PRO A 359 11.48 -2.18 -12.23
CA PRO A 359 12.84 -1.67 -12.20
C PRO A 359 13.86 -2.64 -12.82
N GLU A 360 14.84 -2.11 -13.56
CA GLU A 360 16.08 -2.83 -13.87
C GLU A 360 16.93 -2.97 -12.60
N LYS A 361 17.13 -1.85 -11.89
CA LYS A 361 17.88 -1.76 -10.64
C LYS A 361 16.91 -1.92 -9.47
N SER A 362 16.94 -3.03 -8.73
CA SER A 362 16.06 -3.28 -7.59
C SER A 362 16.82 -3.22 -6.26
N ASP A 363 16.14 -2.75 -5.22
CA ASP A 363 16.57 -2.80 -3.82
C ASP A 363 16.49 -4.22 -3.20
N SER A 364 15.81 -5.16 -3.86
CA SER A 364 15.66 -6.55 -3.42
C SER A 364 16.01 -7.54 -4.53
N ARG A 365 17.15 -8.22 -4.38
CA ARG A 365 17.59 -9.28 -5.31
C ARG A 365 16.59 -10.43 -5.42
N LEU A 366 15.92 -10.79 -4.32
CA LEU A 366 14.92 -11.87 -4.32
C LEU A 366 13.71 -11.47 -5.16
N ILE A 367 13.19 -10.25 -4.99
CA ILE A 367 12.04 -9.79 -5.78
C ILE A 367 12.41 -9.68 -7.26
N GLY A 368 13.60 -9.17 -7.58
CA GLY A 368 14.12 -9.16 -8.95
C GLY A 368 14.17 -10.56 -9.59
N LEU A 369 14.63 -11.58 -8.86
CA LEU A 369 14.62 -12.97 -9.35
C LEU A 369 13.21 -13.56 -9.48
N ALA A 370 12.29 -13.18 -8.59
CA ALA A 370 10.91 -13.64 -8.65
C ALA A 370 10.21 -13.21 -9.95
N ALA A 371 10.44 -11.97 -10.41
CA ALA A 371 9.85 -11.42 -11.63
C ALA A 371 10.17 -12.28 -12.88
N TYR A 372 11.41 -12.78 -13.00
CA TYR A 372 11.81 -13.68 -14.09
C TYR A 372 10.98 -14.97 -14.15
N SER A 373 10.46 -15.44 -13.01
CA SER A 373 9.64 -16.66 -12.97
C SER A 373 8.26 -16.50 -13.61
N TYR A 374 7.80 -15.25 -13.80
CA TYR A 374 6.55 -14.90 -14.45
C TYR A 374 6.73 -14.53 -15.93
N LEU A 375 7.95 -14.15 -16.32
CA LEU A 375 8.27 -13.70 -17.69
C LEU A 375 7.83 -14.68 -18.77
N VAL A 376 8.10 -15.98 -18.60
CA VAL A 376 7.68 -17.01 -19.57
C VAL A 376 6.15 -17.07 -19.70
N GLN A 377 5.42 -16.90 -18.60
CA GLN A 377 3.95 -16.90 -18.62
C GLN A 377 3.40 -15.64 -19.30
N ALA A 378 4.06 -14.50 -19.10
CA ALA A 378 3.72 -13.21 -19.70
C ALA A 378 3.98 -13.18 -21.22
N CYS A 379 5.17 -13.59 -21.67
CA CYS A 379 5.55 -13.58 -23.08
C CYS A 379 4.62 -14.44 -23.95
N LYS A 380 4.17 -15.59 -23.43
CA LYS A 380 3.28 -16.51 -24.16
C LYS A 380 1.92 -15.92 -24.54
N THR A 381 1.44 -14.92 -23.81
CA THR A 381 0.15 -14.29 -24.05
C THR A 381 0.27 -12.86 -24.58
N GLY A 382 1.49 -12.41 -24.91
CA GLY A 382 1.73 -11.06 -25.42
C GLY A 382 1.75 -9.96 -24.37
N ILE A 383 1.92 -10.30 -23.08
CA ILE A 383 2.10 -9.29 -22.03
C ILE A 383 3.54 -8.76 -22.12
N GLY A 384 3.68 -7.44 -22.30
CA GLY A 384 4.99 -6.78 -22.33
C GLY A 384 5.48 -6.44 -20.94
N ILE A 385 6.62 -6.99 -20.52
CA ILE A 385 7.30 -6.61 -19.27
C ILE A 385 8.49 -5.73 -19.63
N TYR A 386 8.52 -4.50 -19.11
CA TYR A 386 9.51 -3.48 -19.42
C TYR A 386 10.37 -3.18 -18.18
N ARG A 387 11.69 -3.12 -18.35
CA ARG A 387 12.63 -2.80 -17.27
C ARG A 387 13.13 -1.37 -17.40
N TYR A 388 12.71 -0.51 -16.47
CA TYR A 388 13.16 0.88 -16.37
C TYR A 388 14.65 0.95 -16.03
N GLN A 389 15.43 1.60 -16.89
CA GLN A 389 16.90 1.56 -16.83
C GLN A 389 17.56 2.67 -15.99
N PRO A 390 17.09 3.94 -16.00
CA PRO A 390 17.83 5.04 -15.37
C PRO A 390 18.06 4.84 -13.86
N GLY A 391 17.01 4.59 -13.09
CA GLY A 391 17.05 4.50 -11.63
C GLY A 391 16.24 3.34 -11.07
N PHE A 392 16.05 3.30 -9.75
CA PHE A 392 15.06 2.40 -9.16
C PHE A 392 13.67 3.00 -9.36
N MET A 393 12.85 2.32 -10.16
CA MET A 393 11.43 2.64 -10.30
C MET A 393 10.66 2.12 -9.09
N HIS A 394 10.06 3.05 -8.35
CA HIS A 394 9.26 2.78 -7.16
C HIS A 394 7.80 3.24 -7.30
N GLN A 395 7.34 3.56 -8.51
CA GLN A 395 5.94 3.88 -8.82
C GLN A 395 4.95 2.78 -8.44
N LYS A 396 3.72 3.15 -8.10
CA LYS A 396 2.56 2.25 -8.02
C LYS A 396 1.39 2.87 -8.77
N VAL A 397 1.47 2.76 -10.10
CA VAL A 397 0.59 3.47 -11.03
C VAL A 397 -0.11 2.47 -11.93
N ILE A 398 -1.41 2.67 -12.16
CA ILE A 398 -2.20 1.89 -13.10
C ILE A 398 -2.92 2.84 -14.04
N LEU A 399 -2.88 2.56 -15.34
CA LEU A 399 -3.63 3.24 -16.37
C LEU A 399 -4.55 2.23 -17.05
N VAL A 400 -5.86 2.47 -17.01
CA VAL A 400 -6.87 1.63 -17.66
C VAL A 400 -7.55 2.40 -18.77
N ASP A 401 -7.29 1.98 -20.01
CA ASP A 401 -7.81 2.63 -21.22
C ASP A 401 -7.53 4.15 -21.21
N ASN A 402 -8.44 4.94 -21.76
CA ASN A 402 -8.51 6.40 -21.59
C ASN A 402 -9.54 6.78 -20.51
N ARG A 403 -9.77 5.89 -19.55
CA ARG A 403 -10.97 5.92 -18.69
C ARG A 403 -10.67 6.31 -17.26
N TYR A 404 -9.63 5.74 -16.67
CA TYR A 404 -9.19 6.12 -15.34
C TYR A 404 -7.73 5.74 -15.11
N ALA A 405 -7.12 6.44 -14.16
CA ALA A 405 -5.79 6.15 -13.67
C ALA A 405 -5.82 6.05 -12.14
N ALA A 406 -4.89 5.28 -11.60
CA ALA A 406 -4.72 5.06 -10.18
C ALA A 406 -3.27 5.30 -9.78
N VAL A 407 -3.07 6.05 -8.70
CA VAL A 407 -1.75 6.32 -8.09
C VAL A 407 -1.86 6.08 -6.60
N GLY A 408 -0.97 5.29 -6.03
CA GLY A 408 -1.08 4.92 -4.62
C GLY A 408 0.18 4.31 -4.05
N THR A 409 -0.03 3.48 -3.03
CA THR A 409 1.06 2.84 -2.27
C THR A 409 1.20 1.35 -2.57
N ALA A 410 0.16 0.72 -3.12
CA ALA A 410 0.05 -0.73 -3.31
C ALA A 410 0.93 -1.24 -4.46
N ASN A 411 1.89 -2.10 -4.14
CA ASN A 411 2.68 -2.80 -5.16
C ASN A 411 1.87 -3.96 -5.77
N MET A 412 2.33 -4.47 -6.90
CA MET A 412 1.79 -5.67 -7.54
C MET A 412 2.44 -6.95 -6.98
N ASP A 413 2.36 -7.13 -5.66
CA ASP A 413 2.92 -8.26 -4.91
C ASP A 413 1.92 -8.84 -3.90
N ASN A 414 2.26 -10.00 -3.32
CA ASN A 414 1.38 -10.64 -2.35
C ASN A 414 1.33 -9.87 -1.03
N ARG A 415 2.37 -9.13 -0.65
CA ARG A 415 2.37 -8.33 0.58
C ARG A 415 1.34 -7.21 0.53
N SER A 416 1.30 -6.42 -0.53
CA SER A 416 0.35 -5.32 -0.71
C SER A 416 -1.08 -5.85 -0.80
N MET A 417 -1.26 -7.01 -1.45
CA MET A 417 -2.58 -7.64 -1.59
C MET A 417 -3.13 -8.26 -0.30
N ARG A 418 -2.27 -8.52 0.70
CA ARG A 418 -2.65 -9.43 1.82
C ARG A 418 -2.25 -9.00 3.21
N LEU A 419 -1.15 -8.27 3.34
CA LEU A 419 -0.48 -8.00 4.61
C LEU A 419 -0.35 -6.50 4.90
N ASN A 420 -0.21 -5.67 3.88
CA ASN A 420 -0.04 -4.24 4.09
C ASN A 420 -1.38 -3.51 4.10
N PHE A 421 -1.42 -2.44 4.89
CA PHE A 421 -2.39 -1.37 4.70
C PHE A 421 -1.86 -0.46 3.60
N GLU A 422 -2.68 -0.24 2.58
CA GLU A 422 -2.36 0.55 1.39
C GLU A 422 -3.46 1.58 1.16
N ILE A 423 -3.18 2.58 0.31
CA ILE A 423 -4.15 3.56 -0.14
C ILE A 423 -3.85 3.99 -1.58
N THR A 424 -4.90 4.19 -2.36
CA THR A 424 -4.80 4.53 -3.79
C THR A 424 -5.81 5.61 -4.14
N ALA A 425 -5.37 6.69 -4.78
CA ALA A 425 -6.25 7.65 -5.43
C ALA A 425 -6.60 7.14 -6.83
N ILE A 426 -7.88 7.16 -7.19
CA ILE A 426 -8.39 6.75 -8.50
C ILE A 426 -9.17 7.92 -9.08
N THR A 427 -8.89 8.28 -10.32
CA THR A 427 -9.58 9.38 -10.99
C THR A 427 -9.93 9.06 -12.43
N THR A 428 -11.07 9.58 -12.86
CA THR A 428 -11.60 9.52 -14.23
C THR A 428 -11.32 10.81 -15.01
N ALA A 429 -10.67 11.81 -14.37
CA ALA A 429 -10.41 13.10 -14.98
C ALA A 429 -9.49 12.99 -16.21
N CYS A 430 -9.95 13.47 -17.36
CA CYS A 430 -9.25 13.27 -18.63
C CYS A 430 -7.84 13.89 -18.66
N HIS A 431 -7.61 15.05 -18.04
CA HIS A 431 -6.28 15.68 -18.00
C HIS A 431 -5.30 14.87 -17.14
N PHE A 432 -5.78 14.29 -16.03
CA PHE A 432 -4.97 13.46 -15.16
C PHE A 432 -4.61 12.13 -15.85
N VAL A 433 -5.59 11.47 -16.48
CA VAL A 433 -5.37 10.24 -17.25
C VAL A 433 -4.32 10.46 -18.35
N ARG A 434 -4.41 11.58 -19.08
CA ARG A 434 -3.41 11.95 -20.10
C ARG A 434 -2.03 12.27 -19.51
N SER A 435 -1.98 12.92 -18.35
CA SER A 435 -0.72 13.19 -17.65
C SER A 435 -0.02 11.90 -17.24
N VAL A 436 -0.79 10.90 -16.75
CA VAL A 436 -0.28 9.57 -16.41
C VAL A 436 0.16 8.82 -17.66
N GLU A 437 -0.62 8.86 -18.73
CA GLU A 437 -0.25 8.27 -20.02
C GLU A 437 1.09 8.80 -20.53
N SER A 438 1.22 10.13 -20.67
CA SER A 438 2.47 10.77 -21.13
C SER A 438 3.65 10.45 -20.21
N MET A 439 3.42 10.40 -18.90
CA MET A 439 4.46 10.01 -17.94
C MET A 439 4.93 8.57 -18.16
N LEU A 440 4.00 7.63 -18.35
CA LEU A 440 4.32 6.22 -18.57
C LEU A 440 4.95 5.98 -19.95
N GLU A 441 4.59 6.76 -20.98
CA GLU A 441 5.26 6.72 -22.29
C GLU A 441 6.74 7.12 -22.17
N GLU A 442 7.05 8.21 -21.48
CA GLU A 442 8.43 8.63 -21.21
C GLU A 442 9.22 7.57 -20.40
N ASP A 443 8.57 6.96 -19.40
CA ASP A 443 9.17 5.88 -18.60
C ASP A 443 9.39 4.61 -19.45
N LEU A 444 8.49 4.30 -20.40
CA LEU A 444 8.61 3.19 -21.36
C LEU A 444 9.74 3.42 -22.37
N ASP A 445 9.90 4.64 -22.88
CA ASP A 445 11.00 5.01 -23.78
C ASP A 445 12.37 4.83 -23.13
N SER A 446 12.42 4.98 -21.80
CA SER A 446 13.61 4.72 -20.97
C SER A 446 13.70 3.26 -20.46
N SER A 447 12.90 2.35 -21.03
CA SER A 447 12.80 0.97 -20.58
C SER A 447 13.20 -0.05 -21.64
N ARG A 448 13.74 -1.18 -21.20
CA ARG A 448 14.04 -2.33 -22.05
C ARG A 448 12.92 -3.37 -21.97
N LEU A 449 12.33 -3.74 -23.10
CA LEU A 449 11.41 -4.87 -23.17
C LEU A 449 12.14 -6.17 -22.82
N MET A 450 11.59 -6.94 -21.89
CA MET A 450 12.04 -8.28 -21.57
C MET A 450 11.50 -9.28 -22.59
N THR A 451 12.35 -10.23 -22.96
CA THR A 451 12.05 -11.29 -23.92
C THR A 451 12.11 -12.65 -23.25
N GLU A 452 11.59 -13.69 -23.90
CA GLU A 452 11.70 -15.05 -23.38
C GLU A 452 13.17 -15.50 -23.20
N GLY A 453 14.07 -15.03 -24.06
CA GLY A 453 15.52 -15.29 -23.98
C GLY A 453 16.17 -14.77 -22.69
N ASP A 454 15.67 -13.66 -22.13
CA ASP A 454 16.14 -13.13 -20.84
C ASP A 454 16.00 -14.12 -19.68
N TYR A 455 15.13 -15.13 -19.81
CA TYR A 455 15.02 -16.25 -18.88
C TYR A 455 15.58 -17.56 -19.45
N GLN A 456 15.21 -17.92 -20.68
CA GLN A 456 15.52 -19.24 -21.24
C GLN A 456 17.01 -19.45 -21.52
N ASP A 457 17.71 -18.39 -21.95
CA ASP A 457 19.13 -18.46 -22.33
C ASP A 457 20.07 -18.41 -21.10
N ARG A 458 19.50 -18.25 -19.91
CA ARG A 458 20.25 -18.21 -18.65
C ARG A 458 20.57 -19.63 -18.17
N SER A 459 21.62 -19.73 -17.34
CA SER A 459 22.09 -20.99 -16.77
C SER A 459 20.97 -21.73 -16.02
N LEU A 460 21.05 -23.07 -15.99
CA LEU A 460 20.09 -23.90 -15.25
C LEU A 460 19.98 -23.47 -13.79
N LEU A 461 21.11 -23.14 -13.16
CA LEU A 461 21.15 -22.67 -11.77
C LEU A 461 20.36 -21.37 -11.57
N PHE A 462 20.48 -20.42 -12.51
CA PHE A 462 19.69 -19.19 -12.46
C PHE A 462 18.18 -19.49 -12.57
N ARG A 463 17.79 -20.33 -13.52
CA ARG A 463 16.38 -20.71 -13.74
C ARG A 463 15.79 -21.46 -12.54
N LEU A 464 16.55 -22.37 -11.93
CA LEU A 464 16.17 -23.07 -10.70
C LEU A 464 16.07 -22.10 -9.53
N GLY A 465 17.00 -21.15 -9.39
CA GLY A 465 16.96 -20.10 -8.39
C GLY A 465 15.68 -19.26 -8.47
N CYS A 466 15.31 -18.80 -9.66
CA CYS A 466 14.05 -18.06 -9.87
C CYS A 466 12.82 -18.87 -9.45
N ARG A 467 12.78 -20.17 -9.78
CA ARG A 467 11.67 -21.06 -9.38
C ARG A 467 11.64 -21.34 -7.88
N ALA A 468 12.79 -21.46 -7.24
CA ALA A 468 12.87 -21.62 -5.79
C ALA A 468 12.39 -20.35 -5.07
N VAL A 469 12.79 -19.17 -5.55
CA VAL A 469 12.31 -17.89 -5.01
C VAL A 469 10.80 -17.74 -5.18
N ARG A 470 10.21 -18.21 -6.29
CA ARG A 470 8.75 -18.23 -6.48
C ARG A 470 8.00 -19.01 -5.38
N LEU A 471 8.62 -19.99 -4.73
CA LEU A 471 8.00 -20.69 -3.59
C LEU A 471 7.83 -19.78 -2.37
N LEU A 472 8.63 -18.71 -2.28
CA LEU A 472 8.52 -17.67 -1.26
C LEU A 472 7.52 -16.56 -1.63
N ALA A 473 6.94 -16.59 -2.83
CA ALA A 473 6.01 -15.56 -3.32
C ALA A 473 4.88 -15.18 -2.33
N PRO A 474 4.26 -16.11 -1.56
CA PRO A 474 3.24 -15.73 -0.58
C PRO A 474 3.73 -14.79 0.54
N LEU A 475 5.04 -14.68 0.74
CA LEU A 475 5.69 -13.82 1.75
C LEU A 475 6.32 -12.56 1.15
N LEU A 476 6.48 -12.54 -0.18
CA LEU A 476 7.18 -11.49 -0.95
C LEU A 476 6.22 -10.42 -1.46
#